data_AF-A0A538C3Q3-F1
#
_entry.id   AF-A0A538C3Q3-F1
#
_cell.length_a   1.000
_cell.length_b   1.000
_cell.length_c   1.000
_cell.angle_alpha   90.00
_cell.angle_beta   90.00
_cell.angle_gamma   90.00
#
_symmetry.space_group_name_H-M   'P 1'
#
loop_
_entity.id
_entity.type
_entity.pdbx_description
1 polymer ?
#
loop_
_entity_poly.entity_id
_entity_poly.type
_entity_poly.pdbx_seq_one_letter_code
_entity_poly.pdbx_strand_id
1 'polypeptide(L)' 'MSDGARDERLVSLVHDLRTPLTIVQGFADLLARRGVELSDEQRDEYASRIVAAAREMKTILDDERTQRLSGAS' A
#
# COMPACT_ATOMS: atom_id res chain seq x y z
N MET A 1 26.83 -7.81 2.11
CA MET A 1 25.68 -7.61 3.02
C MET A 1 25.43 -8.93 3.74
N SER A 2 25.19 -8.92 5.06
CA SER A 2 24.82 -10.14 5.80
C SER A 2 23.37 -10.53 5.49
N ASP A 3 23.03 -11.81 5.65
CA ASP A 3 21.66 -12.32 5.45
C ASP A 3 20.65 -11.60 6.37
N GLY A 4 21.05 -11.32 7.62
CA GLY A 4 20.20 -10.60 8.58
C GLY A 4 19.78 -9.20 8.15
N ALA A 5 20.67 -8.43 7.50
CA ALA A 5 20.32 -7.09 7.01
C ALA A 5 19.38 -7.12 5.78
N ARG A 6 19.26 -8.27 5.10
CA ARG A 6 18.30 -8.47 4.01
C ARG A 6 16.93 -8.83 4.57
N ASP A 7 16.90 -9.67 5.61
CA ASP A 7 15.68 -10.06 6.30
C ASP A 7 15.03 -8.89 7.04
N GLU A 8 15.80 -8.06 7.74
CA GLU A 8 15.27 -6.86 8.41
C GLU A 8 14.60 -5.88 7.43
N ARG A 9 15.20 -5.67 6.25
CA ARG A 9 14.60 -4.84 5.19
C ARG A 9 13.31 -5.44 4.66
N LEU A 10 13.27 -6.75 4.44
CA LEU A 10 12.06 -7.43 4.00
C LEU A 10 10.94 -7.30 5.05
N VAL A 11 11.27 -7.43 6.33
CA VAL A 11 10.32 -7.24 7.43
C VAL A 11 9.78 -5.81 7.45
N SER A 12 10.64 -4.80 7.30
CA SER A 12 10.21 -3.39 7.21
C SER A 12 9.28 -3.16 6.02
N LEU A 13 9.65 -3.65 4.82
CA LEU A 13 8.84 -3.51 3.62
C LEU A 13 7.45 -4.11 3.81
N VAL A 14 7.35 -5.31 4.40
CA VAL A 14 6.07 -5.97 4.67
C VAL A 14 5.24 -5.17 5.68
N HIS A 15 5.87 -4.61 6.70
CA HIS A 15 5.19 -3.77 7.68
C HIS A 15 4.60 -2.52 7.03
N ASP A 16 5.40 -1.83 6.22
CA ASP A 16 5.02 -0.56 5.59
C ASP A 16 3.93 -0.76 4.53
N LEU A 17 3.96 -1.88 3.80
CA LEU A 17 2.90 -2.24 2.84
C LEU A 17 1.57 -2.65 3.51
N ARG A 18 1.60 -3.16 4.75
CA ARG A 18 0.40 -3.64 5.44
C ARG A 18 -0.63 -2.53 5.67
N THR A 19 -0.16 -1.33 6.01
CA THR A 19 -1.02 -0.17 6.28
C THR A 19 -1.85 0.23 5.06
N PRO A 20 -1.25 0.61 3.91
CA PRO A 20 -2.03 0.98 2.72
C PRO A 20 -2.83 -0.20 2.15
N LEU A 21 -2.36 -1.45 2.27
CA LEU A 21 -3.15 -2.62 1.89
C LEU A 21 -4.43 -2.74 2.72
N THR A 22 -4.36 -2.52 4.04
CA THR A 22 -5.53 -2.53 4.92
C THR A 22 -6.55 -1.48 4.51
N ILE A 23 -6.08 -0.29 4.09
CA ILE A 23 -6.92 0.80 3.60
C ILE A 23 -7.64 0.38 2.30
N VAL A 24 -6.89 -0.15 1.32
CA VAL A 24 -7.46 -0.65 0.06
C VAL A 24 -8.54 -1.69 0.33
N GLN A 25 -8.24 -2.68 1.17
CA GLN A 25 -9.19 -3.76 1.50
C GLN A 25 -10.44 -3.22 2.20
N GLY A 26 -10.30 -2.32 3.18
CA GLY A 26 -11.42 -1.76 3.92
C GLY A 26 -12.38 -0.97 3.03
N PHE A 27 -11.88 -0.05 2.22
CA PHE A 27 -12.72 0.75 1.32
C PHE A 27 -13.29 -0.08 0.18
N ALA A 28 -12.55 -1.06 -0.35
CA ALA A 28 -13.07 -1.98 -1.36
C ALA A 28 -14.22 -2.85 -0.80
N ASP A 29 -14.10 -3.33 0.45
CA ASP A 29 -15.14 -4.10 1.12
C ASP A 29 -16.39 -3.24 1.39
N LEU A 30 -16.23 -1.98 1.79
CA LEU A 30 -17.34 -1.03 1.94
C LEU A 30 -18.07 -0.78 0.60
N LEU A 31 -17.33 -0.55 -0.48
CA LEU A 31 -17.91 -0.40 -1.83
C LEU A 31 -18.65 -1.66 -2.27
N ALA A 32 -18.06 -2.84 -2.03
CA ALA A 32 -18.66 -4.12 -2.44
C ALA A 32 -19.93 -4.47 -1.65
N ARG A 33 -19.94 -4.22 -0.33
CA ARG A 33 -21.05 -4.61 0.55
C ARG A 33 -22.17 -3.58 0.63
N ARG A 34 -21.84 -2.30 0.55
CA ARG A 34 -22.79 -1.20 0.76
C ARG A 34 -22.93 -0.29 -0.45
N GLY A 35 -22.34 -0.63 -1.60
CA GLY A 35 -22.29 0.22 -2.77
C GLY A 35 -23.63 0.87 -3.11
N VAL A 36 -24.72 0.09 -3.15
CA VAL A 36 -26.08 0.57 -3.45
C VAL A 36 -26.65 1.59 -2.44
N GLU A 37 -26.14 1.61 -1.21
CA GLU A 37 -26.55 2.54 -0.14
C GLU A 37 -25.69 3.82 -0.11
N LEU A 38 -24.57 3.85 -0.85
CA LEU A 38 -23.65 4.99 -0.89
C LEU A 38 -24.10 6.02 -1.93
N SER A 39 -24.04 7.30 -1.56
CA SER A 39 -24.15 8.40 -2.51
C SER A 39 -22.98 8.39 -3.50
N ASP A 40 -23.12 9.10 -4.61
CA ASP A 40 -22.05 9.21 -5.61
C ASP A 40 -20.80 9.86 -5.00
N GLU A 41 -20.97 10.87 -4.13
CA GLU A 41 -19.85 11.51 -3.43
C GLU A 41 -19.11 10.53 -2.50
N GLN A 42 -19.84 9.64 -1.81
CA GLN A 42 -19.22 8.64 -0.93
C GLN A 42 -18.47 7.58 -1.75
N ARG A 43 -19.01 7.18 -2.89
CA ARG A 43 -18.35 6.24 -3.82
C ARG A 43 -17.05 6.85 -4.34
N ASP A 44 -17.09 8.11 -4.75
CA ASP A 44 -15.92 8.84 -5.23
C ASP A 44 -14.87 9.02 -4.13
N GLU A 45 -15.28 9.35 -2.91
CA GLU A 45 -14.36 9.43 -1.78
C GLU A 45 -13.67 8.07 -1.55
N TYR A 46 -14.43 6.97 -1.48
CA TYR A 46 -13.88 5.65 -1.18
C TYR A 46 -12.95 5.18 -2.31
N ALA A 47 -13.32 5.41 -3.57
CA ALA A 47 -12.47 5.13 -4.72
C ALA A 47 -11.16 5.94 -4.66
N SER A 48 -11.24 7.22 -4.30
CA SER A 48 -10.07 8.09 -4.12
C SER A 48 -9.14 7.59 -3.01
N ARG A 49 -9.69 7.12 -1.89
CA ARG A 49 -8.91 6.51 -0.78
C ARG A 49 -8.16 5.26 -1.25
N ILE A 50 -8.81 4.40 -2.02
CA ILE A 50 -8.18 3.20 -2.61
C ILE A 50 -7.02 3.60 -3.54
N VAL A 51 -7.25 4.56 -4.44
CA VAL A 51 -6.22 5.02 -5.38
C VAL A 51 -5.03 5.64 -4.65
N ALA A 52 -5.28 6.45 -3.61
CA ALA A 52 -4.22 7.05 -2.80
C ALA A 52 -3.36 5.99 -2.10
N ALA A 53 -3.99 5.00 -1.45
CA ALA A 53 -3.28 3.92 -0.78
C ALA A 53 -2.50 3.03 -1.78
N ALA A 54 -3.07 2.73 -2.96
CA ALA A 54 -2.36 2.00 -4.00
C ALA A 54 -1.12 2.77 -4.52
N ARG A 55 -1.21 4.10 -4.62
CA ARG A 55 -0.05 4.95 -4.97
C ARG A 55 1.01 4.93 -3.88
N GLU A 56 0.61 4.96 -2.61
CA GLU A 56 1.53 4.83 -1.48
C GLU A 56 2.28 3.49 -1.51
N MET A 57 1.59 2.38 -1.75
CA MET A 57 2.23 1.06 -1.94
C MET A 57 3.27 1.10 -3.06
N LYS A 58 2.96 1.77 -4.18
CA LYS A 58 3.90 1.92 -5.29
C LYS A 58 5.15 2.70 -4.87
N THR A 59 4.98 3.81 -4.15
CA THR A 59 6.09 4.60 -3.63
C THR A 59 7.01 3.76 -2.73
N ILE A 60 6.44 3.02 -1.78
CA ILE A 60 7.20 2.12 -0.88
C ILE A 60 8.03 1.11 -1.67
N LEU A 61 7.45 0.51 -2.72
CA LEU A 61 8.15 -0.45 -3.58
C LEU A 61 9.25 0.21 -4.43
N ASP A 62 8.99 1.39 -4.97
CA ASP A 62 9.96 2.15 -5.75
C ASP A 62 11.15 2.63 -4.89
N ASP A 63 10.90 2.99 -3.63
CA ASP A 63 11.92 3.37 -2.66
C ASP A 63 12.82 2.18 -2.27
N GLU A 64 12.24 1.02 -1.95
CA GLU A 64 13.03 -0.20 -1.68
C GLU A 64 13.87 -0.61 -2.90
N ARG A 65 13.33 -0.52 -4.12
CA ARG A 65 14.10 -0.79 -5.34
C ARG A 65 15.29 0.14 -5.46
N THR A 66 15.08 1.43 -5.18
CA THR A 66 16.13 2.45 -5.27
C THR A 66 17.22 2.18 -4.23
N GLN A 67 16.86 1.89 -2.98
CA GLN A 67 17.81 1.57 -1.91
C GLN A 67 18.65 0.32 -2.22
N ARG A 68 18.07 -0.69 -2.89
CA ARG A 68 18.80 -1.89 -3.34
C ARG A 68 19.86 -1.58 -4.39
N LEU A 69 19.58 -0.69 -5.33
CA LEU A 69 20.53 -0.28 -6.38
C LEU A 69 21.68 0.54 -5.79
N SER A 70 21.37 1.45 -4.84
CA SER A 70 22.36 2.27 -4.15
C SER A 70 23.30 1.46 -3.25
N GLY A 71 22.81 0.41 -2.60
CA GLY A 71 23.61 -0.44 -1.71
C GLY A 71 24.45 -1.51 -2.42
N ALA A 72 24.34 -1.61 -3.75
CA ALA A 72 25.11 -2.54 -4.58
C ALA A 72 26.27 -1.85 -5.34
N SER A 73 26.39 -0.53 -5.23
CA SER A 73 27.51 0.29 -5.76
C SER A 73 28.55 0.55 -4.69
#